data_AF-W2IAX1-F1
#
_entry.id   AF-W2IAX1-F1
#
_cell.length_a   1.000
_cell.length_b   1.000
_cell.length_c   1.000
_cell.angle_alpha   90.00
_cell.angle_beta   90.00
_cell.angle_gamma   90.00
#
_symmetry.space_group_name_H-M   'P 1'
#
loop_
_entity.id
_entity.type
_entity.pdbx_description
1 polymer ?
#
loop_
_entity_poly.entity_id
_entity_poly.type
_entity_poly.pdbx_seq_one_letter_code
_entity_poly.pdbx_strand_id
1 'polypeptide(L)'
;MKEAYKKLKYIQKHQMFTMREREILVECRKCPDSDQVTQDLRRVYDGITTDATRVRVLLTMHLEPLQNPPPNSEKIQSFYNKVRPFVPEEFQNDPLYDPPNDEDERRAKQIQKVRQAAAKKEKREREAAAAAAKIAKETPRVTGTTGEVIQTDGRDDQGTTPASSEVPDGKSALRSKKRPRKETG
;
A
#
# COMPACT_ATOMS: atom_id res chain seq x y z
N MET A 1 -15.65 -8.18 -10.06
CA MET A 1 -14.24 -8.33 -9.59
C MET A 1 -14.06 -7.90 -8.14
N LYS A 2 -14.28 -6.63 -7.75
CA LYS A 2 -13.94 -6.14 -6.40
C LYS A 2 -14.64 -6.89 -5.24
N GLU A 3 -15.87 -7.38 -5.43
CA GLU A 3 -16.57 -8.17 -4.39
C GLU A 3 -16.07 -9.62 -4.24
N ALA A 4 -15.24 -10.16 -5.15
CA ALA A 4 -14.85 -11.57 -5.08
C ALA A 4 -14.06 -11.92 -3.81
N TYR A 5 -13.27 -10.98 -3.27
CA TYR A 5 -12.31 -11.23 -2.19
C TYR A 5 -12.75 -10.67 -0.82
N LYS A 6 -12.44 -11.40 0.27
CA LYS A 6 -12.65 -10.92 1.64
C LYS A 6 -11.61 -9.85 1.98
N LYS A 7 -12.05 -8.64 2.37
CA LYS A 7 -11.14 -7.55 2.77
C LYS A 7 -10.59 -7.76 4.19
N LEU A 8 -9.46 -8.46 4.28
CA LEU A 8 -8.72 -8.67 5.54
C LEU A 8 -8.13 -7.33 6.04
N LYS A 9 -8.88 -6.61 6.88
CA LYS A 9 -8.43 -5.35 7.49
C LYS A 9 -7.14 -5.59 8.28
N TYR A 10 -6.15 -4.72 8.10
CA TYR A 10 -4.86 -4.76 8.79
C TYR A 10 -4.00 -6.02 8.57
N ILE A 11 -4.27 -6.83 7.53
CA ILE A 11 -3.43 -8.00 7.21
C ILE A 11 -1.94 -7.63 7.06
N GLN A 12 -1.67 -6.48 6.43
CA GLN A 12 -0.34 -5.85 6.26
C GLN A 12 0.42 -5.50 7.56
N LYS A 13 -0.21 -5.60 8.74
CA LYS A 13 0.51 -5.46 10.03
C LYS A 13 1.25 -6.74 10.43
N HIS A 14 0.96 -7.85 9.76
CA HIS A 14 1.55 -9.17 9.99
C HIS A 14 2.47 -9.49 8.81
N GLN A 15 3.58 -10.16 9.08
CA GLN A 15 4.59 -10.51 8.08
C GLN A 15 4.83 -12.02 7.98
N MET A 16 4.33 -12.79 8.96
CA MET A 16 4.34 -14.25 8.97
C MET A 16 2.91 -14.77 9.02
N PHE A 17 2.64 -15.80 8.21
CA PHE A 17 1.33 -16.42 8.06
C PHE A 17 1.50 -17.94 8.03
N THR A 18 0.75 -18.64 8.88
CA THR A 18 0.70 -20.10 8.90
C THR A 18 -0.75 -20.55 8.71
N MET A 19 -0.97 -21.52 7.82
CA MET A 19 -2.27 -22.11 7.54
C MET A 19 -2.00 -23.55 7.11
N ARG A 20 -2.64 -24.55 7.74
CA ARG A 20 -2.49 -25.95 7.31
C ARG A 20 -3.37 -26.22 6.09
N GLU A 21 -3.10 -27.30 5.39
CA GLU A 21 -3.76 -27.59 4.11
C GLU A 21 -5.29 -27.66 4.27
N ARG A 22 -6.03 -26.95 3.41
CA ARG A 22 -7.51 -26.87 3.38
C ARG A 22 -8.15 -26.36 4.69
N GLU A 23 -7.39 -25.73 5.59
CA GLU A 23 -7.94 -25.02 6.75
C GLU A 23 -8.55 -23.66 6.38
N ILE A 24 -9.38 -23.15 7.30
CA ILE A 24 -10.08 -21.86 7.16
C ILE A 24 -9.59 -20.82 8.17
N LEU A 25 -8.61 -21.19 9.01
CA LEU A 25 -8.00 -20.35 10.03
C LEU A 25 -6.55 -20.07 9.62
N VAL A 26 -6.17 -18.80 9.55
CA VAL A 26 -4.78 -18.38 9.32
C VAL A 26 -4.22 -17.84 10.62
N GLU A 27 -3.10 -18.36 11.06
CA GLU A 27 -2.33 -17.85 12.18
C GLU A 27 -1.41 -16.72 11.68
N CYS A 28 -1.63 -15.50 12.16
CA CYS A 28 -0.89 -14.31 11.72
C CYS A 28 0.06 -13.84 12.83
N ARG A 29 1.32 -13.55 12.51
CA ARG A 29 2.30 -12.92 13.43
C ARG A 29 3.01 -11.74 12.76
N LYS A 30 3.46 -10.77 13.55
CA LYS A 30 4.23 -9.60 13.08
C LYS A 30 5.71 -9.96 12.92
N CYS A 31 6.25 -10.63 13.94
CA CYS A 31 7.62 -11.13 14.06
C CYS A 31 7.57 -12.57 14.63
N PRO A 32 8.66 -13.35 14.63
CA PRO A 32 8.65 -14.72 15.16
C PRO A 32 8.10 -14.81 16.60
N ASP A 33 8.55 -13.87 17.44
CA ASP A 33 8.31 -13.79 18.89
C ASP A 33 7.03 -13.00 19.25
N SER A 34 6.30 -12.47 18.28
CA SER A 34 5.08 -11.68 18.53
C SER A 34 3.85 -12.56 18.69
N ASP A 35 2.92 -12.13 19.54
CA ASP A 35 1.63 -12.79 19.79
C ASP A 35 0.93 -13.27 18.50
N GLN A 36 0.40 -14.48 18.57
CA GLN A 36 -0.32 -15.12 17.47
C GLN A 36 -1.76 -14.63 17.39
N VAL A 37 -2.14 -14.07 16.24
CA VAL A 37 -3.50 -13.58 15.96
C VAL A 37 -4.15 -14.48 14.91
N THR A 38 -5.06 -15.36 15.34
CA THR A 38 -5.81 -16.22 14.42
C THR A 38 -6.90 -15.43 13.67
N GLN A 39 -6.92 -15.54 12.34
CA GLN A 39 -7.92 -14.94 11.47
C GLN A 39 -8.72 -16.01 10.75
N ASP A 40 -10.02 -16.05 11.02
CA ASP A 40 -10.99 -16.87 10.28
C ASP A 40 -11.20 -16.27 8.87
N LEU A 41 -11.07 -17.09 7.82
CA LEU A 41 -11.26 -16.70 6.42
C LEU A 41 -12.74 -16.74 5.98
N ARG A 42 -13.65 -17.39 6.72
CA ARG A 42 -15.08 -17.48 6.39
C ARG A 42 -15.69 -16.10 6.20
N ARG A 43 -16.63 -15.98 5.26
CA ARG A 43 -17.39 -14.74 5.09
C ARG A 43 -18.45 -14.61 6.17
N VAL A 44 -18.75 -13.37 6.52
CA VAL A 44 -19.94 -12.98 7.28
C VAL A 44 -20.78 -12.13 6.34
N TYR A 45 -22.06 -12.46 6.19
CA TYR A 45 -23.03 -11.77 5.37
C TYR A 45 -24.31 -11.61 6.21
N ASP A 46 -24.80 -10.39 6.35
CA ASP A 46 -25.95 -10.03 7.20
C ASP A 46 -25.88 -10.63 8.62
N GLY A 47 -24.66 -10.62 9.20
CA GLY A 47 -24.35 -11.21 10.52
C GLY A 47 -24.15 -12.74 10.52
N ILE A 48 -24.62 -13.44 9.50
CA ILE A 48 -24.50 -14.91 9.37
C ILE A 48 -23.11 -15.27 8.85
N THR A 49 -22.40 -16.14 9.58
CA THR A 49 -21.11 -16.69 9.13
C THR A 49 -21.33 -17.87 8.20
N THR A 50 -20.57 -17.96 7.10
CA THR A 50 -20.63 -19.12 6.18
C THR A 50 -20.31 -20.42 6.91
N ASP A 51 -20.99 -21.52 6.57
CA ASP A 51 -20.67 -22.83 7.13
C ASP A 51 -19.22 -23.26 6.82
N ALA A 52 -18.54 -23.80 7.83
CA ALA A 52 -17.17 -24.28 7.75
C ALA A 52 -17.03 -25.54 6.89
N THR A 53 -18.04 -26.43 6.86
CA THR A 53 -17.97 -27.65 6.04
C THR A 53 -18.11 -27.33 4.56
N ARG A 54 -19.05 -26.46 4.17
CA ARG A 54 -19.17 -25.92 2.80
C ARG A 54 -17.89 -25.23 2.36
N VAL A 55 -17.25 -24.43 3.22
CA VAL A 55 -15.97 -23.78 2.86
C VAL A 55 -14.84 -24.81 2.73
N ARG A 56 -14.73 -25.84 3.59
CA ARG A 56 -13.77 -26.95 3.40
C ARG A 56 -14.00 -27.71 2.09
N VAL A 57 -15.24 -27.97 1.71
CA VAL A 57 -15.56 -28.62 0.42
C VAL A 57 -15.11 -27.75 -0.76
N LEU A 58 -15.41 -26.44 -0.73
CA LEU A 58 -14.96 -25.50 -1.77
C LEU A 58 -13.42 -25.39 -1.85
N LEU A 59 -12.74 -25.29 -0.69
CA LEU A 59 -11.27 -25.34 -0.60
C LEU A 59 -10.71 -26.64 -1.20
N THR A 60 -11.38 -27.77 -0.97
CA THR A 60 -10.92 -29.09 -1.39
C THR A 60 -11.15 -29.36 -2.88
N MET A 61 -12.26 -28.87 -3.43
CA MET A 61 -12.75 -29.21 -4.78
C MET A 61 -12.38 -28.16 -5.84
N HIS A 62 -11.93 -26.96 -5.44
CA HIS A 62 -11.62 -25.86 -6.37
C HIS A 62 -10.25 -25.20 -6.17
N LEU A 63 -9.44 -25.61 -5.20
CA LEU A 63 -8.05 -25.18 -5.10
C LEU A 63 -7.11 -26.29 -5.58
N GLU A 64 -6.60 -26.11 -6.80
CA GLU A 64 -5.44 -26.85 -7.28
C GLU A 64 -4.18 -26.36 -6.53
N PRO A 65 -3.28 -27.26 -6.10
CA PRO A 65 -1.99 -26.86 -5.54
C PRO A 65 -1.17 -26.09 -6.59
N LEU A 66 -0.84 -24.83 -6.29
CA LEU A 66 0.06 -24.06 -7.12
C LEU A 66 1.46 -24.69 -7.06
N GLN A 67 2.10 -24.85 -8.22
CA GLN A 67 3.52 -25.21 -8.26
C GLN A 67 4.35 -24.13 -7.57
N ASN A 68 5.39 -24.54 -6.84
CA ASN A 68 6.33 -23.60 -6.24
C ASN A 68 6.93 -22.69 -7.32
N PRO A 69 7.03 -21.37 -7.09
CA PRO A 69 7.57 -20.46 -8.08
C PRO A 69 9.03 -20.82 -8.40
N PRO A 70 9.48 -20.71 -9.66
CA PRO A 70 10.87 -20.94 -10.01
C PRO A 70 11.83 -20.12 -9.14
N PRO A 71 12.97 -20.70 -8.69
CA PRO A 71 13.99 -19.98 -7.94
C PRO A 71 14.37 -18.65 -8.58
N ASN A 72 14.38 -17.58 -7.78
CA ASN A 72 14.76 -16.25 -8.27
C ASN A 72 16.29 -16.17 -8.39
N SER A 73 16.79 -15.90 -9.60
CA SER A 73 18.21 -15.76 -9.91
C SER A 73 18.96 -14.75 -9.01
N GLU A 74 18.34 -13.60 -8.68
CA GLU A 74 18.94 -12.65 -7.72
C GLU A 74 19.06 -13.24 -6.32
N LYS A 75 18.14 -14.14 -5.94
CA LYS A 75 18.18 -14.82 -4.64
C LYS A 75 19.24 -15.91 -4.60
N ILE A 76 19.33 -16.77 -5.62
CA ILE A 76 20.41 -17.77 -5.75
C ILE A 76 21.77 -17.09 -5.64
N GLN A 77 22.02 -16.05 -6.46
CA GLN A 77 23.27 -15.29 -6.43
C GLN A 77 23.50 -14.60 -5.07
N SER A 78 22.45 -14.21 -4.34
CA SER A 78 22.57 -13.66 -2.98
C SER A 78 22.88 -14.71 -1.90
N PHE A 79 22.34 -15.93 -2.01
CA PHE A 79 22.65 -17.02 -1.06
C PHE A 79 24.12 -17.40 -1.16
N TYR A 80 24.61 -17.68 -2.38
CA TYR A 80 26.01 -18.00 -2.61
C TYR A 80 26.98 -16.89 -2.17
N ASN A 81 26.77 -15.64 -2.61
CA ASN A 81 27.74 -14.57 -2.38
C ASN A 81 27.64 -13.89 -1.00
N LYS A 82 26.53 -14.03 -0.27
CA LYS A 82 26.29 -13.26 0.98
C LYS A 82 25.80 -14.08 2.17
N VAL A 83 25.26 -15.27 1.97
CA VAL A 83 24.78 -16.12 3.07
C VAL A 83 25.78 -17.23 3.34
N ARG A 84 26.22 -17.96 2.30
CA ARG A 84 27.20 -19.06 2.37
C ARG A 84 28.43 -18.78 3.24
N PRO A 85 29.06 -17.58 3.24
CA PRO A 85 30.22 -17.30 4.11
C PRO A 85 29.92 -17.30 5.63
N PHE A 86 28.64 -17.31 6.02
CA PHE A 86 28.16 -17.35 7.41
C PHE A 86 27.42 -18.67 7.72
N VAL A 87 27.44 -19.64 6.81
CA VAL A 87 26.83 -20.96 6.98
C VAL A 87 27.86 -21.89 7.65
N PRO A 88 27.50 -22.59 8.75
CA PRO A 88 28.38 -23.60 9.35
C PRO A 88 28.76 -24.69 8.34
N GLU A 89 29.97 -25.23 8.44
CA GLU A 89 30.58 -26.11 7.44
C GLU A 89 29.73 -27.37 7.16
N GLU A 90 29.01 -27.85 8.16
CA GLU A 90 28.05 -28.95 8.11
C GLU A 90 26.92 -28.72 7.09
N PHE A 91 26.58 -27.45 6.81
CA PHE A 91 25.50 -27.04 5.90
C PHE A 91 25.99 -26.36 4.62
N GLN A 92 27.31 -26.17 4.43
CA GLN A 92 27.85 -25.53 3.21
C GLN A 92 27.75 -26.39 1.93
N ASN A 93 27.36 -27.67 2.10
CA ASN A 93 27.10 -28.63 1.04
C ASN A 93 25.60 -28.83 0.75
N ASP A 94 24.72 -28.02 1.35
CA ASP A 94 23.30 -27.96 0.97
C ASP A 94 23.18 -27.29 -0.42
N PRO A 95 22.43 -27.87 -1.40
CA PRO A 95 22.24 -27.30 -2.72
C PRO A 95 21.67 -25.87 -2.75
N LEU A 96 21.07 -25.37 -1.67
CA LEU A 96 20.71 -23.97 -1.50
C LEU A 96 21.91 -23.00 -1.60
N TYR A 97 23.13 -23.50 -1.35
CA TYR A 97 24.38 -22.76 -1.38
C TYR A 97 25.31 -23.18 -2.54
N ASP A 98 24.79 -23.86 -3.55
CA ASP A 98 25.55 -24.16 -4.77
C ASP A 98 25.92 -22.87 -5.55
N PRO A 99 27.02 -22.90 -6.33
CA PRO A 99 27.37 -21.82 -7.23
C PRO A 99 26.24 -21.51 -8.24
N PRO A 100 25.90 -20.23 -8.49
CA PRO A 100 24.93 -19.87 -9.52
C PRO A 100 25.45 -20.25 -10.91
N ASN A 101 24.57 -20.76 -11.78
CA ASN A 101 24.90 -21.02 -13.18
C ASN A 101 24.88 -19.73 -14.03
N ASP A 102 25.42 -19.81 -15.26
CA ASP A 102 25.54 -18.66 -16.18
C ASP A 102 24.20 -18.03 -16.60
N GLU A 103 23.11 -18.81 -16.61
CA GLU A 103 21.76 -18.27 -16.88
C GLU A 103 21.29 -17.39 -15.72
N ASP A 104 21.42 -17.88 -14.49
CA ASP A 104 21.03 -17.15 -13.28
C ASP A 104 21.94 -15.93 -13.03
N GLU A 105 23.25 -16.07 -13.22
CA GLU A 105 24.21 -14.95 -13.26
C GLU A 105 23.72 -13.83 -14.20
N ARG A 106 23.33 -14.19 -15.43
CA ARG A 106 22.90 -13.22 -16.45
C ARG A 106 21.53 -12.61 -16.14
N ARG A 107 20.58 -13.42 -15.68
CA ARG A 107 19.24 -12.99 -15.27
C ARG A 107 19.30 -12.04 -14.07
N ALA A 108 20.07 -12.39 -13.04
CA ALA A 108 20.30 -11.53 -11.87
C ALA A 108 20.90 -10.17 -12.27
N LYS A 109 22.00 -10.19 -13.07
CA LYS A 109 22.62 -8.97 -13.61
C LYS A 109 21.65 -8.12 -14.43
N GLN A 110 20.74 -8.74 -15.19
CA GLN A 110 19.74 -8.01 -15.98
C GLN A 110 18.62 -7.41 -15.11
N ILE A 111 18.09 -8.16 -14.14
CA ILE A 111 17.09 -7.67 -13.18
C ILE A 111 17.67 -6.47 -12.38
N GLN A 112 18.91 -6.59 -11.92
CA GLN A 112 19.61 -5.53 -11.20
C GLN A 112 19.78 -4.26 -12.07
N LYS A 113 20.18 -4.40 -13.35
CA LYS A 113 20.27 -3.29 -14.31
C LYS A 113 18.92 -2.59 -14.52
N VAL A 114 17.84 -3.36 -14.73
CA VAL A 114 16.49 -2.82 -14.89
C VAL A 114 16.05 -2.04 -13.65
N ARG A 115 16.26 -2.59 -12.44
CA ARG A 115 15.96 -1.89 -11.18
C ARG A 115 16.77 -0.60 -11.00
N GLN A 116 18.06 -0.60 -11.33
CA GLN A 116 18.91 0.60 -11.29
C GLN A 116 18.45 1.67 -12.30
N ALA A 117 18.09 1.26 -13.52
CA ALA A 117 17.58 2.17 -14.54
C ALA A 117 16.24 2.81 -14.13
N ALA A 118 15.31 2.02 -13.58
CA ALA A 118 14.04 2.51 -13.07
C ALA A 118 14.23 3.52 -11.93
N ALA A 119 15.03 3.21 -10.91
CA ALA A 119 15.31 4.12 -9.80
C ALA A 119 16.02 5.43 -10.26
N LYS A 120 16.90 5.34 -11.27
CA LYS A 120 17.55 6.51 -11.88
C LYS A 120 16.58 7.37 -12.68
N LYS A 121 15.55 6.77 -13.30
CA LYS A 121 14.45 7.49 -13.96
C LYS A 121 13.55 8.19 -12.93
N GLU A 122 13.07 7.47 -11.93
CA GLU A 122 12.20 8.01 -10.86
C GLU A 122 12.87 9.18 -10.13
N LYS A 123 14.17 9.05 -9.81
CA LYS A 123 14.95 10.14 -9.21
C LYS A 123 14.94 11.41 -10.08
N ARG A 124 15.19 11.27 -11.39
CA ARG A 124 15.19 12.39 -12.34
C ARG A 124 13.82 13.04 -12.47
N GLU A 125 12.75 12.25 -12.51
CA GLU A 125 11.37 12.75 -12.59
C GLU A 125 11.00 13.52 -11.31
N ARG A 126 11.41 13.02 -10.14
CA ARG A 126 11.24 13.70 -8.86
C ARG A 126 12.06 15.01 -8.76
N GLU A 127 13.28 15.02 -9.28
CA GLU A 127 14.13 16.22 -9.34
C GLU A 127 13.56 17.28 -10.30
N ALA A 128 13.07 16.87 -11.48
CA ALA A 128 12.41 17.75 -12.44
C ALA A 128 11.10 18.34 -11.87
N ALA A 129 10.26 17.52 -11.23
CA ALA A 129 9.05 17.99 -10.57
C ALA A 129 9.36 18.98 -9.42
N ALA A 130 10.41 18.72 -8.65
CA ALA A 130 10.87 19.63 -7.60
C ALA A 130 11.41 20.97 -8.15
N ALA A 131 12.06 20.96 -9.31
CA ALA A 131 12.52 22.18 -9.99
C ALA A 131 11.32 23.00 -10.53
N ALA A 132 10.39 22.36 -11.24
CA ALA A 132 9.17 23.01 -11.72
C ALA A 132 8.34 23.62 -10.57
N ALA A 133 8.24 22.90 -9.44
CA ALA A 133 7.54 23.37 -8.24
C ALA A 133 8.29 24.46 -7.43
N LYS A 134 9.51 24.84 -7.82
CA LYS A 134 10.18 26.08 -7.37
C LYS A 134 9.87 27.24 -8.32
N ILE A 135 10.07 27.03 -9.62
CA ILE A 135 9.78 28.04 -10.66
C ILE A 135 8.34 28.56 -10.54
N ALA A 136 7.37 27.65 -10.35
CA ALA A 136 5.95 27.99 -10.16
C ALA A 136 5.60 28.68 -8.82
N LYS A 137 6.59 28.94 -7.95
CA LYS A 137 6.45 29.72 -6.69
C LYS A 137 7.23 31.02 -6.71
N GLU A 138 8.17 31.17 -7.65
CA GLU A 138 9.05 32.34 -7.78
C GLU A 138 8.50 33.36 -8.80
N THR A 139 7.52 32.98 -9.63
CA THR A 139 6.75 33.91 -10.49
C THR A 139 5.75 34.75 -9.68
N PRO A 140 5.90 36.09 -9.61
CA PRO A 140 4.93 36.95 -8.94
C PRO A 140 3.63 37.04 -9.75
N ARG A 141 2.49 36.89 -9.08
CA ARG A 141 1.17 37.07 -9.69
C ARG A 141 0.90 38.57 -9.89
N VAL A 142 1.29 39.12 -11.04
CA VAL A 142 0.95 40.49 -11.44
C VAL A 142 -0.56 40.59 -11.71
N THR A 143 -1.32 41.02 -10.70
CA THR A 143 -2.73 41.39 -10.85
C THR A 143 -2.84 42.85 -11.28
N GLY A 144 -3.00 43.09 -12.58
CA GLY A 144 -3.51 44.36 -13.09
C GLY A 144 -5.02 44.44 -12.86
N THR A 145 -5.48 45.49 -12.20
CA THR A 145 -6.90 45.73 -11.86
C THR A 145 -7.47 46.87 -12.70
N THR A 146 -8.80 46.97 -12.72
CA THR A 146 -9.62 48.12 -13.14
C THR A 146 -10.05 48.13 -14.61
N GLY A 147 -11.35 48.34 -14.85
CA GLY A 147 -11.99 48.29 -16.17
C GLY A 147 -13.51 48.12 -16.07
N GLU A 148 -14.18 49.02 -15.35
CA GLU A 148 -15.63 49.00 -15.06
C GLU A 148 -16.45 49.66 -16.17
N VAL A 149 -17.56 49.03 -16.59
CA VAL A 149 -18.61 49.60 -17.47
C VAL A 149 -19.99 49.11 -16.99
N ILE A 150 -21.04 49.90 -17.25
CA ILE A 150 -22.25 50.01 -16.42
C ILE A 150 -23.54 49.98 -17.30
N GLN A 151 -24.68 49.52 -16.75
CA GLN A 151 -26.08 49.67 -17.25
C GLN A 151 -26.50 48.90 -18.54
N THR A 152 -27.77 48.61 -18.86
CA THR A 152 -29.10 48.82 -18.19
C THR A 152 -30.17 47.80 -18.65
N ASP A 153 -31.16 47.55 -17.79
CA ASP A 153 -32.61 47.24 -18.00
C ASP A 153 -33.15 46.11 -18.92
N GLY A 154 -34.22 45.45 -18.41
CA GLY A 154 -35.08 44.48 -19.12
C GLY A 154 -36.13 43.80 -18.23
N ARG A 155 -37.37 44.33 -18.20
CA ARG A 155 -38.60 43.82 -17.53
C ARG A 155 -39.26 42.66 -18.32
N ASP A 156 -40.28 41.90 -17.88
CA ASP A 156 -41.14 41.72 -16.66
C ASP A 156 -41.80 40.30 -16.83
N ASP A 157 -42.52 39.61 -15.94
CA ASP A 157 -42.91 39.66 -14.50
C ASP A 157 -43.53 38.26 -14.13
N GLN A 158 -43.95 38.05 -12.87
CA GLN A 158 -44.74 36.93 -12.31
C GLN A 158 -44.01 35.60 -12.00
N GLY A 159 -44.18 34.98 -10.83
CA GLY A 159 -44.90 35.45 -9.62
C GLY A 159 -45.05 34.38 -8.51
N THR A 160 -45.46 34.82 -7.31
CA THR A 160 -45.84 34.00 -6.11
C THR A 160 -44.72 33.60 -5.12
N THR A 161 -44.38 34.52 -4.21
CA THR A 161 -43.92 34.27 -2.82
C THR A 161 -45.14 34.09 -1.87
N PRO A 162 -45.06 33.71 -0.56
CA PRO A 162 -44.07 34.01 0.51
C PRO A 162 -43.26 32.77 1.00
N ALA A 163 -42.12 32.82 1.71
CA ALA A 163 -41.69 33.57 2.92
C ALA A 163 -42.35 33.03 4.22
N SER A 164 -41.70 32.83 5.39
CA SER A 164 -40.35 33.14 5.94
C SER A 164 -39.90 31.99 6.91
N SER A 165 -38.83 31.99 7.73
CA SER A 165 -37.83 33.01 8.15
C SER A 165 -36.50 32.39 8.66
N GLU A 166 -35.42 33.19 8.61
CA GLU A 166 -34.37 33.43 9.63
C GLU A 166 -33.42 32.34 10.19
N VAL A 167 -32.12 32.65 10.06
CA VAL A 167 -30.96 32.29 10.92
C VAL A 167 -30.40 33.61 11.51
N PRO A 168 -29.68 33.65 12.66
CA PRO A 168 -28.20 33.48 12.71
C PRO A 168 -27.68 32.88 14.07
N ASP A 169 -26.41 32.82 14.50
CA ASP A 169 -25.06 33.14 13.94
C ASP A 169 -24.06 31.98 14.23
N GLY A 170 -23.72 31.75 15.51
CA GLY A 170 -22.99 30.56 16.00
C GLY A 170 -21.45 30.62 16.06
N LYS A 171 -20.78 31.77 15.85
CA LYS A 171 -19.30 31.85 15.85
C LYS A 171 -18.65 31.44 17.18
N SER A 172 -17.74 30.49 17.14
CA SER A 172 -16.48 30.60 17.90
C SER A 172 -15.34 29.85 17.20
N ALA A 173 -14.17 30.49 17.15
CA ALA A 173 -12.92 29.87 16.71
C ALA A 173 -11.90 30.01 17.85
N LEU A 174 -11.22 28.91 18.20
CA LEU A 174 -10.13 28.94 19.16
C LEU A 174 -8.95 28.09 18.66
N ARG A 175 -7.76 28.68 18.71
CA ARG A 175 -6.56 28.24 18.00
C ARG A 175 -5.40 28.10 18.97
N SER A 176 -4.63 27.02 18.80
CA SER A 176 -3.32 26.77 19.45
C SER A 176 -3.31 26.48 20.97
N LYS A 177 -2.63 25.38 21.32
CA LYS A 177 -1.39 25.44 22.13
C LYS A 177 -0.50 24.24 21.79
N LYS A 178 0.80 24.35 22.11
CA LYS A 178 1.90 23.48 21.66
C LYS A 178 2.96 23.40 22.78
N ARG A 179 3.83 22.38 22.73
CA ARG A 179 5.01 22.10 23.60
C ARG A 179 4.67 21.33 24.90
N PRO A 180 5.65 20.67 25.56
CA PRO A 180 7.04 20.40 25.16
C PRO A 180 7.44 18.91 25.12
N ARG A 181 8.65 18.65 24.61
CA ARG A 181 9.44 17.41 24.74
C ARG A 181 9.99 17.30 26.17
N LYS A 182 10.06 16.08 26.74
CA LYS A 182 10.87 15.78 27.93
C LYS A 182 12.08 14.94 27.54
N GLU A 183 13.24 15.57 27.58
CA GLU A 183 14.41 15.01 28.28
C GLU A 183 14.34 15.53 29.75
N THR A 184 15.08 15.02 30.74
CA THR A 184 16.16 14.02 30.75
C THR A 184 15.98 13.12 31.99
N GLY A 185 16.82 12.07 32.11
CA GLY A 185 16.90 11.18 33.27
C GLY A 185 18.00 10.16 33.01
#